data_AF-A0A9P6ZFU2-F1
#
_entry.id   AF-A0A9P6ZFU2-F1
#
_cell.length_a   1.000
_cell.length_b   1.000
_cell.length_c   1.000
_cell.angle_alpha   90.00
_cell.angle_beta   90.00
_cell.angle_gamma   90.00
#
_symmetry.space_group_name_H-M   'P 1'
#
loop_
_entity.id
_entity.type
_entity.pdbx_description
1 polymer ?
#
loop_
_entity_poly.entity_id
_entity_poly.type
_entity_poly.pdbx_seq_one_letter_code
_entity_poly.pdbx_strand_id
1 'polypeptide(L)'
;MPLDFHSGRDLIIPSAEAFCDPITASAPQFPQFMARNCSWSSIFEMVKQPHLLWACWHPLNLGGYHSVKQLWVAWHEGTIIGGVGQKPPLQLIEQEWGGTKNHSTHKGHRQTWRPHNDNNVRRQWSQFMFFIRHINSVMDAGSHASEAVRILDEQRGSMSLPQFHSKLQPKKKR
;
A
#
# COMPACT_ATOMS: atom_id res chain seq x y z
N MET A 1 -6.35 -23.51 9.72
CA MET A 1 -7.43 -22.51 9.79
C MET A 1 -6.78 -21.13 9.77
N PRO A 2 -6.91 -20.33 8.71
CA PRO A 2 -6.47 -18.95 8.78
C PRO A 2 -7.46 -18.17 9.63
N LEU A 3 -6.95 -17.38 10.57
CA LEU A 3 -7.73 -16.47 11.40
C LEU A 3 -8.17 -15.29 10.52
N ASP A 4 -9.44 -15.29 10.12
CA ASP A 4 -10.06 -14.10 9.55
C ASP A 4 -10.09 -13.01 10.62
N PHE A 5 -9.17 -12.04 10.52
CA PHE A 5 -9.18 -10.83 11.34
C PHE A 5 -10.45 -10.01 11.04
N HIS A 6 -11.56 -10.37 11.66
CA HIS A 6 -12.73 -9.51 11.81
C HIS A 6 -12.38 -8.47 12.89
N SER A 7 -11.51 -7.51 12.54
CA SER A 7 -11.51 -6.27 13.30
C SER A 7 -12.82 -5.58 12.91
N GLY A 8 -13.80 -5.53 13.81
CA GLY A 8 -15.10 -4.87 13.62
C GLY A 8 -14.97 -3.35 13.48
N ARG A 9 -14.10 -2.92 12.58
CA ARG A 9 -13.76 -1.53 12.28
C ARG A 9 -14.30 -1.21 10.90
N ASP A 10 -14.79 0.01 10.76
CA ASP A 10 -15.27 0.51 9.48
C ASP A 10 -14.15 0.55 8.45
N LEU A 11 -14.47 0.13 7.24
CA LEU A 11 -13.55 0.20 6.10
C LEU A 11 -13.56 1.61 5.54
N ILE A 12 -12.38 2.20 5.40
CA ILE A 12 -12.23 3.48 4.70
C ILE A 12 -12.26 3.18 3.21
N ILE A 13 -13.36 3.55 2.55
CA ILE A 13 -13.56 3.37 1.10
C ILE A 13 -13.28 4.67 0.33
N PRO A 14 -12.87 4.59 -0.95
CA PRO A 14 -12.69 5.76 -1.81
C PRO A 14 -14.04 6.45 -2.12
N SER A 15 -14.00 7.54 -2.89
CA SER A 15 -15.23 8.18 -3.39
C SER A 15 -16.09 7.19 -4.20
N ALA A 16 -17.40 7.45 -4.26
CA ALA A 16 -18.35 6.66 -5.04
C ALA A 16 -17.93 6.49 -6.51
N GLU A 17 -17.23 7.50 -7.07
CA GLU A 17 -16.69 7.47 -8.43
C GLU A 17 -15.80 6.25 -8.71
N ALA A 18 -15.05 5.76 -7.70
CA ALA A 18 -14.19 4.59 -7.86
C ALA A 18 -14.97 3.30 -8.18
N PHE A 19 -16.27 3.25 -7.88
CA PHE A 19 -17.14 2.10 -8.07
C PHE A 19 -18.05 2.22 -9.30
N CYS A 20 -18.06 3.37 -9.96
CA CYS A 20 -18.92 3.61 -11.11
C CYS A 20 -18.18 3.36 -12.43
N ASP A 21 -18.92 2.88 -13.42
CA ASP A 21 -18.44 2.84 -14.79
C ASP A 21 -18.54 4.26 -15.39
N PRO A 22 -17.42 4.85 -15.86
CA PRO A 22 -17.41 6.23 -16.33
C PRO A 22 -18.20 6.46 -17.63
N ILE A 23 -18.56 5.39 -18.34
CA ILE A 23 -19.28 5.44 -19.62
C ILE A 23 -20.79 5.36 -19.38
N THR A 24 -21.21 4.53 -18.43
CA THR A 24 -22.64 4.20 -18.25
C THR A 24 -23.30 4.86 -17.05
N ALA A 25 -22.54 5.34 -16.07
CA ALA A 25 -23.11 5.96 -14.87
C ALA A 25 -23.51 7.42 -15.12
N SER A 26 -24.77 7.75 -14.82
CA SER A 26 -25.28 9.13 -14.86
C SER A 26 -24.84 9.96 -13.65
N ALA A 27 -24.55 9.32 -12.52
CA ALA A 27 -24.02 9.93 -11.31
C ALA A 27 -23.23 8.92 -10.46
N PRO A 28 -22.19 9.36 -9.71
CA PRO A 28 -21.46 8.49 -8.80
C PRO A 28 -22.33 7.97 -7.66
N GLN A 29 -22.39 6.65 -7.49
CA GLN A 29 -23.12 5.99 -6.40
C GLN A 29 -22.30 4.85 -5.81
N PHE A 30 -22.40 4.69 -4.49
CA PHE A 30 -21.81 3.53 -3.83
C PHE A 30 -22.60 2.27 -4.17
N PRO A 31 -21.91 1.12 -4.32
CA PRO A 31 -22.59 -0.16 -4.36
C PRO A 31 -23.23 -0.44 -2.99
N GLN A 32 -24.17 -1.39 -2.95
CA GLN A 32 -24.78 -1.80 -1.69
C GLN A 32 -23.79 -2.61 -0.85
N PHE A 33 -23.31 -2.00 0.24
CA PHE A 33 -22.51 -2.67 1.26
C PHE A 33 -23.42 -3.40 2.25
N MET A 34 -23.13 -4.68 2.47
CA MET A 34 -23.83 -5.61 3.33
C MET A 34 -22.78 -6.38 4.14
N ALA A 35 -23.14 -6.90 5.31
CA ALA A 35 -22.20 -7.62 6.18
C ALA A 35 -21.40 -8.71 5.43
N ARG A 36 -22.03 -9.39 4.46
CA ARG A 36 -21.40 -10.45 3.65
C ARG A 36 -20.39 -9.98 2.60
N ASN A 37 -20.36 -8.70 2.24
CA ASN A 37 -19.49 -8.15 1.19
C ASN A 37 -18.66 -6.94 1.69
N CYS A 38 -18.47 -6.83 3.00
CA CYS A 38 -17.63 -5.82 3.65
C CYS A 38 -16.25 -6.38 4.02
N SER A 39 -15.61 -7.10 3.10
CA SER A 39 -14.21 -7.53 3.21
C SER A 39 -13.38 -6.78 2.17
N TRP A 40 -12.06 -6.63 2.37
CA TRP A 40 -11.22 -5.96 1.36
C TRP A 40 -11.29 -6.62 -0.01
N SER A 41 -11.31 -7.95 -0.07
CA SER A 41 -11.46 -8.69 -1.32
C SER A 41 -12.79 -8.35 -2.01
N SER A 42 -13.90 -8.33 -1.27
CA SER A 42 -15.20 -7.97 -1.82
C SER A 42 -15.26 -6.51 -2.28
N ILE A 43 -14.66 -5.58 -1.53
CA ILE A 43 -14.58 -4.17 -1.93
C ILE A 43 -13.76 -4.03 -3.21
N PHE A 44 -12.67 -4.77 -3.36
CA PHE A 44 -11.82 -4.69 -4.54
C PHE A 44 -12.53 -5.15 -5.81
N GLU A 45 -13.33 -6.22 -5.74
CA GLU A 45 -14.14 -6.69 -6.87
C GLU A 45 -15.17 -5.64 -7.37
N MET A 46 -15.59 -4.73 -6.48
CA MET A 46 -16.53 -3.66 -6.82
C MET A 46 -15.87 -2.45 -7.47
N VAL A 47 -14.55 -2.27 -7.33
CA VAL A 47 -13.83 -1.12 -7.90
C VAL A 47 -13.84 -1.21 -9.43
N LYS A 48 -14.27 -0.13 -10.09
CA LYS A 48 -14.29 0.02 -11.55
C LYS A 48 -13.22 1.00 -12.06
N GLN A 49 -12.79 1.93 -11.21
CA GLN A 49 -11.84 2.97 -11.56
C GLN A 49 -10.65 3.01 -10.56
N PRO A 50 -9.68 2.08 -10.68
CA PRO A 50 -8.58 1.96 -9.72
C PRO A 50 -7.74 3.23 -9.58
N HIS A 51 -7.62 4.07 -10.62
CA HIS A 51 -6.80 5.28 -10.59
C HIS A 51 -7.26 6.31 -9.55
N LEU A 52 -8.51 6.24 -9.09
CA LEU A 52 -9.07 7.09 -8.04
C LEU A 52 -8.69 6.62 -6.63
N LEU A 53 -8.18 5.40 -6.49
CA LEU A 53 -7.84 4.82 -5.18
C LEU A 53 -6.68 5.52 -4.51
N TRP A 54 -5.72 6.04 -5.29
CA TRP A 54 -4.56 6.74 -4.72
C TRP A 54 -4.97 7.84 -3.75
N ALA A 55 -5.95 8.68 -4.12
CA ALA A 55 -6.39 9.80 -3.29
C ALA A 55 -6.88 9.36 -1.88
N CYS A 56 -7.37 8.13 -1.74
CA CYS A 56 -7.85 7.59 -0.48
C CYS A 56 -6.81 6.72 0.23
N TRP A 57 -6.19 5.79 -0.50
CA TRP A 57 -5.41 4.69 0.07
C TRP A 57 -3.90 4.83 -0.07
N HIS A 58 -3.37 5.95 -0.59
CA HIS A 58 -1.93 6.14 -0.67
C HIS A 58 -1.23 5.96 0.70
N PRO A 59 0.01 5.45 0.73
CA PRO A 59 0.83 5.44 1.95
C PRO A 59 1.12 6.87 2.42
N LEU A 60 1.54 7.06 3.66
CA LEU A 60 2.07 8.36 4.08
C LEU A 60 3.40 8.66 3.36
N ASN A 61 3.81 9.92 3.35
CA ASN A 61 5.20 10.25 3.05
C ASN A 61 6.12 9.66 4.13
N LEU A 62 7.40 9.42 3.82
CA LEU A 62 8.34 8.81 4.79
C LEU A 62 8.38 9.53 6.14
N GLY A 63 8.26 10.87 6.15
CA GLY A 63 8.23 11.65 7.39
C GLY A 63 6.97 11.46 8.24
N GLY A 64 5.91 10.87 7.69
CA GLY A 64 4.67 10.55 8.42
C GLY A 64 4.71 9.22 9.17
N TYR A 65 5.75 8.40 8.94
CA TYR A 65 5.97 7.16 9.67
C TYR A 65 7.01 7.38 10.77
N HIS A 66 6.72 6.89 11.99
CA HIS A 66 7.63 7.03 13.14
C HIS A 66 8.68 5.91 13.20
N SER A 67 8.42 4.79 12.52
CA SER A 67 9.26 3.59 12.56
C SER A 67 9.10 2.75 11.30
N VAL A 68 10.07 1.88 11.04
CA VAL A 68 10.00 0.85 9.99
C VAL A 68 8.81 -0.08 10.27
N LYS A 69 8.53 -0.37 11.55
CA LYS A 69 7.34 -1.12 11.96
C LYS A 69 6.03 -0.52 11.47
N GLN A 70 5.82 0.80 11.61
CA GLN A 70 4.58 1.42 11.13
C GLN A 70 4.43 1.32 9.61
N LEU A 71 5.55 1.45 8.87
CA LEU A 71 5.57 1.28 7.43
C LEU A 71 5.21 -0.17 7.02
N TRP A 72 5.77 -1.15 7.72
CA TRP A 72 5.47 -2.57 7.49
C TRP A 72 4.01 -2.93 7.81
N VAL A 73 3.47 -2.43 8.91
CA VAL A 73 2.05 -2.60 9.26
C VAL A 73 1.16 -2.01 8.16
N ALA A 74 1.45 -0.80 7.67
CA ALA A 74 0.70 -0.22 6.55
C ALA A 74 0.75 -1.09 5.27
N TRP A 75 1.86 -1.80 5.04
CA TRP A 75 2.02 -2.71 3.92
C TRP A 75 1.21 -4.01 4.07
N HIS A 76 1.30 -4.69 5.21
CA HIS A 76 0.71 -6.02 5.41
C HIS A 76 -0.67 -6.05 6.08
N GLU A 77 -0.93 -5.13 7.00
CA GLU A 77 -2.16 -5.11 7.81
C GLU A 77 -3.07 -3.93 7.43
N GLY A 78 -2.51 -2.93 6.75
CA GLY A 78 -3.20 -1.69 6.42
C GLY A 78 -3.00 -0.61 7.47
N THR A 79 -3.68 0.52 7.30
CA THR A 79 -3.50 1.70 8.16
C THR A 79 -4.77 2.00 8.93
N ILE A 80 -4.69 1.99 10.26
CA ILE A 80 -5.80 2.38 11.13
C ILE A 80 -5.76 3.90 11.33
N ILE A 81 -6.90 4.56 11.13
CA ILE A 81 -7.11 5.97 11.44
C ILE A 81 -8.11 6.03 12.59
N GLY A 82 -7.64 6.47 13.75
CA GLY A 82 -8.43 6.52 14.99
C GLY A 82 -9.72 7.31 14.80
N GLY A 83 -10.86 6.71 15.20
CA GLY A 83 -12.19 7.31 15.06
C GLY A 83 -12.75 7.36 13.63
N VAL A 84 -12.03 6.85 12.63
CA VAL A 84 -12.46 6.87 11.21
C VAL A 84 -12.62 5.46 10.66
N GLY A 85 -11.61 4.60 10.85
CA GLY A 85 -11.65 3.24 10.29
C GLY A 85 -10.27 2.74 9.86
N GLN A 86 -10.25 1.80 8.92
CA GLN A 86 -9.04 1.18 8.42
C GLN A 86 -8.93 1.30 6.89
N LYS A 87 -7.74 1.63 6.39
CA LYS A 87 -7.33 1.50 4.99
C LYS A 87 -6.86 0.05 4.72
N PRO A 88 -6.99 -0.46 3.49
CA PRO A 88 -6.53 -1.81 3.16
C PRO A 88 -5.01 -1.95 3.32
N PRO A 89 -4.51 -3.19 3.50
CA PRO A 89 -3.11 -3.52 3.27
C PRO A 89 -2.66 -3.07 1.88
N LEU A 90 -1.59 -2.28 1.81
CA LEU A 90 -1.06 -1.81 0.52
C LEU A 90 -0.53 -2.97 -0.34
N GLN A 91 -0.12 -4.08 0.28
CA GLN A 91 0.27 -5.29 -0.44
C GLN A 91 -0.87 -5.84 -1.30
N LEU A 92 -2.10 -5.88 -0.76
CA LEU A 92 -3.25 -6.40 -1.50
C LEU A 92 -3.62 -5.47 -2.67
N ILE A 93 -3.55 -4.15 -2.47
CA ILE A 93 -3.78 -3.17 -3.55
C ILE A 93 -2.74 -3.37 -4.67
N GLU A 94 -1.47 -3.57 -4.30
CA GLU A 94 -0.40 -3.79 -5.28
C GLU A 94 -0.51 -5.14 -5.99
N GLN A 95 -1.05 -6.18 -5.35
CA GLN A 95 -1.33 -7.45 -6.01
C GLN A 95 -2.43 -7.31 -7.06
N GLU A 96 -3.51 -6.59 -6.73
CA GLU A 96 -4.69 -6.46 -7.59
C GLU A 96 -4.46 -5.51 -8.77
N TRP A 97 -3.90 -4.32 -8.51
CA TRP A 97 -3.78 -3.25 -9.49
C TRP A 97 -2.35 -2.76 -9.70
N GLY A 98 -1.38 -3.44 -9.11
CA GLY A 98 0.03 -3.15 -9.33
C GLY A 98 0.48 -3.47 -10.75
N GLY A 99 1.69 -3.01 -11.05
CA GLY A 99 2.32 -3.30 -12.33
C GLY A 99 2.98 -4.68 -12.25
N THR A 100 2.46 -5.66 -12.99
CA THR A 100 3.09 -6.97 -13.09
C THR A 100 3.79 -7.12 -14.45
N LYS A 101 4.97 -7.76 -14.46
CA LYS A 101 5.60 -8.20 -15.70
C LYS A 101 5.53 -9.71 -15.73
N ASN A 102 4.90 -10.26 -16.76
CA ASN A 102 5.02 -11.67 -17.03
C ASN A 102 6.34 -11.92 -17.76
N HIS A 103 7.28 -12.57 -17.07
CA HIS A 103 8.61 -12.88 -17.60
C HIS A 103 8.58 -13.88 -18.76
N SER A 104 7.55 -14.73 -18.88
CA SER A 104 7.46 -15.70 -19.97
C SER A 104 6.90 -15.09 -21.26
N THR A 105 5.99 -14.12 -21.16
CA THR A 105 5.33 -13.51 -22.34
C THR A 105 5.85 -12.11 -22.69
N HIS A 106 6.74 -11.54 -21.87
CA HIS A 106 7.19 -10.14 -21.94
C HIS A 106 6.03 -9.10 -21.89
N LYS A 107 4.79 -9.56 -21.70
CA LYS A 107 3.61 -8.71 -21.52
C LYS A 107 3.47 -8.39 -20.04
N GLY A 108 3.24 -7.14 -19.73
CA GLY A 108 3.00 -6.70 -18.37
C GLY A 108 1.67 -5.98 -18.27
N HIS A 109 1.00 -6.14 -17.13
CA HIS A 109 -0.07 -5.24 -16.74
C HIS A 109 0.57 -3.94 -16.22
N ARG A 110 0.11 -2.79 -16.71
CA ARG A 110 0.55 -1.51 -16.16
C ARG A 110 -0.16 -1.28 -14.85
N GLN A 111 0.53 -0.73 -13.86
CA GLN A 111 -0.13 -0.32 -12.63
C GLN A 111 -1.28 0.66 -12.95
N THR A 112 -2.44 0.47 -12.35
CA THR A 112 -3.65 1.27 -12.63
C THR A 112 -4.12 2.09 -11.44
N TRP A 113 -3.70 1.77 -10.22
CA TRP A 113 -4.20 2.43 -9.02
C TRP A 113 -3.50 3.73 -8.63
N ARG A 114 -2.33 4.01 -9.23
CA ARG A 114 -1.55 5.23 -8.98
C ARG A 114 -1.52 6.13 -10.22
N PRO A 115 -1.53 7.46 -10.07
CA PRO A 115 -1.25 8.36 -11.19
C PRO A 115 0.14 8.12 -11.79
N HIS A 116 0.20 7.68 -13.05
CA HIS A 116 1.49 7.37 -13.71
C HIS A 116 2.35 8.62 -13.93
N ASN A 117 1.74 9.76 -14.28
CA ASN A 117 2.43 10.96 -14.73
C ASN A 117 2.75 11.97 -13.61
N ASP A 118 2.54 11.60 -12.35
CA ASP A 118 2.82 12.48 -11.20
C ASP A 118 4.17 12.14 -10.55
N ASN A 119 5.10 13.11 -10.59
CA ASN A 119 6.44 12.98 -10.00
C ASN A 119 6.41 12.74 -8.48
N ASN A 120 5.50 13.39 -7.76
CA ASN A 120 5.40 13.29 -6.32
C ASN A 120 4.87 11.92 -5.91
N VAL A 121 3.84 11.44 -6.60
CA VAL A 121 3.30 10.07 -6.43
C VAL A 121 4.39 9.04 -6.67
N ARG A 122 5.13 9.15 -7.78
CA ARG A 122 6.23 8.22 -8.10
C ARG A 122 7.31 8.26 -7.03
N ARG A 123 7.69 9.44 -6.55
CA ARG A 123 8.70 9.60 -5.51
C ARG A 123 8.25 8.99 -4.19
N GLN A 124 7.05 9.32 -3.72
CA GLN A 124 6.45 8.83 -2.49
C GLN A 124 6.35 7.31 -2.49
N TRP A 125 5.81 6.74 -3.58
CA TRP A 125 5.74 5.29 -3.73
C TRP A 125 7.11 4.63 -3.77
N SER A 126 8.06 5.20 -4.52
CA SER A 126 9.41 4.64 -4.64
C SER A 126 10.14 4.62 -3.29
N GLN A 127 9.97 5.67 -2.50
CA GLN A 127 10.52 5.78 -1.15
C GLN A 127 9.88 4.77 -0.18
N PHE A 128 8.56 4.59 -0.25
CA PHE A 128 7.87 3.57 0.53
C PHE A 128 8.39 2.16 0.16
N MET A 129 8.42 1.84 -1.13
CA MET A 129 8.88 0.54 -1.64
C MET A 129 10.36 0.27 -1.40
N PHE A 130 11.18 1.31 -1.26
CA PHE A 130 12.58 1.14 -0.86
C PHE A 130 12.70 0.37 0.46
N PHE A 131 11.89 0.72 1.46
CA PHE A 131 11.89 0.04 2.75
C PHE A 131 11.27 -1.35 2.66
N ILE A 132 10.17 -1.53 1.92
CA ILE A 132 9.58 -2.86 1.70
C ILE A 132 10.61 -3.83 1.09
N ARG A 133 11.39 -3.37 0.10
CA ARG A 133 12.45 -4.17 -0.50
C ARG A 133 13.60 -4.48 0.47
N HIS A 134 13.96 -3.54 1.34
CA HIS A 134 14.98 -3.80 2.38
C HIS A 134 14.50 -4.82 3.40
N ILE A 135 13.25 -4.71 3.86
CA ILE A 135 12.66 -5.69 4.78
C ILE A 135 12.66 -7.07 4.11
N ASN A 136 12.16 -7.16 2.87
CA ASN A 136 12.15 -8.42 2.12
C ASN A 136 13.57 -8.98 1.92
N SER A 137 14.56 -8.14 1.61
CA SER A 137 15.95 -8.60 1.46
C SER A 137 16.54 -9.17 2.75
N VAL A 138 16.17 -8.64 3.92
CA VAL A 138 16.59 -9.20 5.22
C VAL A 138 15.84 -10.50 5.51
N MET A 139 14.58 -10.61 5.06
CA MET A 139 13.81 -11.85 5.15
C MET A 139 14.38 -12.96 4.24
N ASP A 140 14.77 -12.60 3.02
CA ASP A 140 15.41 -13.51 2.05
C ASP A 140 16.75 -14.05 2.58
N ALA A 141 17.41 -13.32 3.49
CA ALA A 141 18.60 -13.76 4.21
C ALA A 141 18.31 -14.71 5.40
N GLY A 142 17.05 -15.12 5.60
CA GLY A 142 16.63 -16.10 6.60
C GLY A 142 15.94 -15.53 7.84
N SER A 143 15.66 -14.22 7.88
CA SER A 143 14.95 -13.60 9.00
C SER A 143 13.42 -13.71 8.85
N HIS A 144 12.70 -13.82 9.95
CA HIS A 144 11.26 -13.60 9.95
C HIS A 144 10.93 -12.10 9.81
N ALA A 145 9.72 -11.76 9.37
CA ALA A 145 9.30 -10.37 9.13
C ALA A 145 9.45 -9.46 10.36
N SER A 146 9.05 -9.93 11.54
CA SER A 146 9.18 -9.17 12.79
C SER A 146 10.63 -8.85 13.12
N GLU A 147 11.53 -9.80 12.85
CA GLU A 147 12.96 -9.66 13.08
C GLU A 147 13.60 -8.72 12.05
N ALA A 148 13.26 -8.87 10.77
CA ALA A 148 13.74 -7.97 9.71
C ALA A 148 13.36 -6.51 9.98
N VAL A 149 12.11 -6.27 10.42
CA VAL A 149 11.63 -4.95 10.83
C VAL A 149 12.41 -4.43 12.04
N ARG A 150 12.61 -5.27 13.07
CA ARG A 150 13.36 -4.91 14.28
C ARG A 150 14.80 -4.50 13.95
N ILE A 151 15.50 -5.31 13.16
CA ILE A 151 16.88 -5.03 12.72
C ILE A 151 16.97 -3.66 12.05
N LEU A 152 16.05 -3.36 11.12
CA LEU A 152 16.07 -2.08 10.40
C LEU A 152 15.71 -0.89 11.30
N ASP A 153 14.78 -1.05 12.25
CA ASP A 153 14.47 0.00 13.23
C ASP A 153 15.63 0.24 14.21
N GLU A 154 16.37 -0.80 14.61
CA GLU A 154 17.58 -0.68 15.43
C GLU A 154 18.72 0.01 14.67
N GLN A 155 18.95 -0.38 13.41
CA GLN A 155 19.94 0.27 12.53
C GLN A 155 19.61 1.75 12.27
N ARG A 156 18.33 2.10 12.24
CA ARG A 156 17.87 3.48 12.14
C ARG A 156 18.23 4.31 13.38
N GLY A 157 18.17 3.70 14.57
CA GLY A 157 18.39 4.41 15.83
C GLY A 157 17.46 5.62 15.99
N SER A 158 18.03 6.78 16.28
CA SER A 158 17.29 8.03 16.47
C SER A 158 16.97 8.79 15.17
N MET A 159 17.45 8.32 14.02
CA MET A 159 17.21 9.00 12.74
C MET A 159 15.73 8.94 12.36
N SER A 160 15.21 10.01 11.75
CA SER A 160 13.94 9.95 11.03
C SER A 160 14.05 9.03 9.81
N LEU A 161 12.93 8.47 9.33
CA LEU A 161 12.95 7.63 8.13
C LEU A 161 13.50 8.33 6.87
N PRO A 162 13.24 9.63 6.62
CA PRO A 162 13.90 10.36 5.53
C PRO A 162 15.43 10.40 5.68
N GLN A 163 15.96 10.65 6.88
CA GLN A 163 17.40 10.64 7.14
C GLN A 163 17.99 9.24 6.95
N PHE A 164 17.30 8.21 7.46
CA PHE A 164 17.73 6.84 7.33
C PHE A 164 17.72 6.36 5.86
N HIS A 165 16.67 6.68 5.11
CA HIS A 165 16.62 6.45 3.67
C HIS A 165 17.81 7.10 2.95
N SER A 166 18.14 8.36 3.28
CA SER A 166 19.30 9.03 2.70
C SER A 166 20.63 8.37 3.06
N LYS A 167 20.76 7.79 4.27
CA LYS A 167 21.97 7.06 4.71
C LYS A 167 22.15 5.73 3.98
N LEU A 168 21.05 5.02 3.70
CA LEU A 168 21.05 3.74 3.00
C LEU A 168 21.20 3.87 1.48
N GLN A 169 20.96 5.05 0.92
CA GLN A 169 21.18 5.29 -0.51
C GLN A 169 22.67 5.09 -0.88
N PRO A 170 22.97 4.43 -2.01
CA PRO A 170 24.35 4.29 -2.48
C PRO A 170 25.01 5.66 -2.60
N LYS A 171 26.19 5.84 -2.00
CA LYS A 171 26.97 7.06 -2.22
C LYS A 171 27.33 7.12 -3.71
N LYS A 172 26.93 8.18 -4.41
CA LYS A 172 27.40 8.42 -5.78
C LYS A 172 28.93 8.47 -5.74
N LYS A 173 29.59 7.56 -6.46
CA LYS A 173 31.02 7.71 -6.74
C LYS A 173 31.18 9.00 -7.53
N ARG A 174 32.00 9.92 -7.01
CA ARG A 174 32.42 11.13 -7.72
C ARG A 174 33.36 10.76 -8.85
#